data_AF-A0A9W5VPJ2-F1
#
_entry.id   AF-A0A9W5VPJ2-F1
#
_cell.length_a   1.000
_cell.length_b   1.000
_cell.length_c   1.000
_cell.angle_alpha   90.00
_cell.angle_beta   90.00
_cell.angle_gamma   90.00
#
_symmetry.space_group_name_H-M   'P 1'
#
loop_
_entity.id
_entity.type
_entity.pdbx_description
1 polymer ?
#
loop_
_entity_poly.entity_id
_entity_poly.type
_entity_poly.pdbx_seq_one_letter_code
_entity_poly.pdbx_strand_id
1 'polypeptide(L)'
;MNPHAIVFRANVGTFRTTDGRMVSTGLPKGFSDLFGFRKSDGKMFFIEVKNEKGRVRPDQKHFIEMMQKNGAIAGVARSAEEAIELVTVDV
;
A
#
# COMPACT_ATOMS: atom_id res chain seq x y z
N MET A 1 -18.39 -5.87 2.94
CA MET A 1 -17.34 -4.97 2.40
C MET A 1 -17.35 -3.67 3.20
N ASN A 2 -16.19 -3.07 3.49
CA ASN A 2 -16.08 -1.82 4.27
C ASN A 2 -16.73 -0.62 3.52
N PRO A 3 -17.34 0.37 4.22
CA PRO A 3 -18.05 1.48 3.58
C PRO A 3 -17.16 2.57 2.93
N HIS A 4 -15.88 2.68 3.31
CA HIS A 4 -15.00 3.78 2.91
C HIS A 4 -14.24 3.54 1.60
N ALA A 5 -13.80 2.30 1.36
CA ALA A 5 -12.89 2.00 0.26
C ALA A 5 -13.08 0.58 -0.32
N ILE A 6 -12.62 0.40 -1.55
CA ILE A 6 -12.32 -0.93 -2.13
C ILE A 6 -10.83 -1.17 -1.91
N VAL A 7 -10.49 -2.30 -1.29
CA VAL A 7 -9.12 -2.58 -0.81
C VAL A 7 -8.63 -3.91 -1.36
N PHE A 8 -7.39 -3.92 -1.83
CA PHE A 8 -6.65 -5.09 -2.26
C PHE A 8 -5.36 -5.20 -1.45
N ARG A 9 -4.89 -6.43 -1.27
CA ARG A 9 -3.56 -6.70 -0.72
C ARG A 9 -2.60 -7.03 -1.86
N ALA A 10 -1.48 -6.33 -1.91
CA ALA A 10 -0.35 -6.69 -2.76
C ALA A 10 0.55 -7.70 -2.07
N ASN A 11 1.01 -8.70 -2.83
CA ASN A 11 2.13 -9.54 -2.43
C ASN A 11 3.31 -9.22 -3.37
N VAL A 12 4.34 -8.58 -2.83
CA VAL A 12 5.55 -8.22 -3.58
C VAL A 12 6.67 -9.15 -3.20
N GLY A 13 7.25 -9.84 -4.19
CA GLY A 13 8.34 -10.75 -3.92
C GLY A 13 8.79 -11.54 -5.13
N THR A 14 9.82 -12.35 -4.89
CA THR A 14 10.30 -13.34 -5.84
C THR A 14 10.02 -14.72 -5.27
N PHE A 15 9.36 -15.56 -6.05
CA PHE A 15 8.91 -16.89 -5.67
C PHE A 15 9.60 -17.92 -6.53
N ARG A 16 9.91 -19.08 -5.94
CA ARG A 16 10.40 -20.23 -6.68
C ARG A 16 9.24 -21.15 -7.02
N THR A 17 9.06 -21.46 -8.28
CA THR A 17 8.05 -22.41 -8.75
C THR A 17 8.52 -23.85 -8.52
N THR A 18 7.59 -24.81 -8.54
CA THR A 18 7.89 -26.23 -8.36
C THR A 18 8.83 -26.79 -9.45
N ASP A 19 8.79 -26.21 -10.65
CA ASP A 19 9.70 -26.53 -11.77
C ASP A 19 11.05 -25.79 -11.71
N GLY A 20 11.32 -25.05 -10.62
CA GLY A 20 12.62 -24.44 -10.35
C GLY A 20 12.84 -23.04 -10.92
N ARG A 21 11.88 -22.46 -11.64
CA ARG A 21 11.96 -21.08 -12.13
C ARG A 21 11.79 -20.06 -10.99
N MET A 22 12.34 -18.87 -11.19
CA MET A 22 12.11 -17.71 -10.32
C MET A 22 11.10 -16.78 -10.99
N VAL A 23 10.05 -16.40 -10.27
CA VAL A 23 9.01 -15.47 -10.72
C VAL A 23 8.98 -14.27 -9.79
N SER A 24 9.03 -13.06 -10.34
CA SER A 24 8.76 -11.82 -9.60
C SER A 24 7.34 -11.34 -9.87
N THR A 25 6.65 -10.81 -8.87
CA THR A 25 5.24 -10.41 -8.98
C THR A 25 4.98 -9.15 -9.81
N GLY A 26 6.02 -8.56 -10.42
CA GLY A 26 5.91 -7.46 -11.39
C GLY A 26 5.67 -6.08 -10.80
N LEU A 27 5.28 -5.98 -9.52
CA LEU A 27 5.17 -4.70 -8.80
C LEU A 27 6.56 -4.13 -8.46
N PRO A 28 6.74 -2.80 -8.47
CA PRO A 28 8.02 -2.18 -8.16
C PRO A 28 8.43 -2.44 -6.71
N LYS A 29 9.74 -2.40 -6.45
CA LYS A 29 10.27 -2.44 -5.08
C LYS A 29 9.70 -1.27 -4.28
N GLY A 30 9.28 -1.54 -3.04
CA GLY A 30 8.70 -0.54 -2.15
C GLY A 30 7.21 -0.30 -2.32
N PHE A 31 6.53 -0.98 -3.26
CA PHE A 31 5.07 -0.90 -3.40
C PHE A 31 4.38 -1.30 -2.08
N SER A 32 3.39 -0.51 -1.67
CA SER A 32 2.68 -0.65 -0.40
C SER A 32 1.86 -1.95 -0.29
N ASP A 33 1.69 -2.45 0.93
CA ASP A 33 0.99 -3.72 1.19
C ASP A 33 -0.50 -3.68 0.84
N LEU A 34 -1.18 -2.57 1.11
CA LEU A 34 -2.59 -2.36 0.81
C LEU A 34 -2.76 -1.22 -0.20
N PHE A 35 -3.67 -1.40 -1.15
CA PHE A 35 -3.98 -0.37 -2.14
C PHE A 35 -5.39 -0.52 -2.68
N GLY A 36 -5.90 0.50 -3.33
CA GLY A 36 -7.22 0.50 -3.94
C GLY A 36 -7.72 1.92 -4.15
N PHE A 37 -9.03 2.12 -4.03
CA PHE A 37 -9.62 3.44 -4.20
C PHE A 37 -10.70 3.73 -3.15
N ARG A 38 -10.76 5.00 -2.75
CA ARG A 38 -11.79 5.55 -1.87
C ARG A 38 -13.12 5.63 -2.62
N LYS A 39 -14.20 5.23 -1.96
CA LYS A 39 -15.53 5.11 -2.60
C LYS A 39 -16.20 6.46 -2.86
N SER A 40 -15.91 7.48 -2.06
CA SER A 40 -16.56 8.79 -2.17
C SER A 40 -16.16 9.55 -3.43
N ASP A 41 -14.92 9.39 -3.91
CA ASP A 41 -14.36 10.18 -5.00
C ASP A 41 -13.47 9.39 -5.98
N GLY A 42 -13.29 8.08 -5.75
CA GLY A 42 -12.42 7.25 -6.59
C GLY A 42 -10.93 7.50 -6.39
N LYS A 43 -10.51 8.29 -5.39
CA LYS A 43 -9.11 8.64 -5.17
C LYS A 43 -8.32 7.38 -4.78
N MET A 44 -7.24 7.12 -5.52
CA MET A 44 -6.36 5.98 -5.25
C MET A 44 -5.70 6.14 -3.88
N PHE A 45 -5.54 5.03 -3.16
CA PHE A 45 -4.75 5.00 -1.93
C PHE A 45 -3.71 3.88 -1.90
N PHE A 46 -2.65 4.08 -1.12
CA PHE A 46 -1.55 3.13 -0.89
C PHE A 46 -1.12 3.17 0.59
N ILE A 47 -1.23 2.04 1.29
CA ILE A 47 -0.93 1.95 2.73
C ILE A 47 0.14 0.88 2.94
N GLU A 48 1.29 1.31 3.43
CA GLU A 48 2.34 0.43 3.94
C GLU A 48 2.02 0.06 5.39
N VAL A 49 1.89 -1.23 5.69
CA VAL A 49 1.51 -1.69 7.03
C VAL A 49 2.76 -2.03 7.83
N LYS A 50 2.90 -1.45 9.02
CA LYS A 50 3.98 -1.75 9.96
C LYS A 50 3.42 -2.09 11.33
N ASN A 51 4.14 -2.88 12.12
CA ASN A 51 3.87 -2.96 13.55
C ASN A 51 4.42 -1.70 14.25
N GLU A 52 4.20 -1.54 15.56
CA GLU A 52 4.65 -0.38 16.34
C GLU A 52 6.13 0.02 16.09
N LYS A 53 7.03 -0.97 16.00
CA LYS A 53 8.49 -0.75 15.88
C LYS A 53 9.01 -0.90 14.44
N GLY A 54 8.13 -1.18 13.49
CA GLY A 54 8.50 -1.56 12.13
C GLY A 54 9.12 -0.38 11.38
N ARG A 55 10.35 -0.57 10.90
CA ARG A 55 11.06 0.45 10.12
C ARG A 55 10.54 0.48 8.69
N VAL A 56 10.25 1.69 8.19
CA VAL A 56 9.96 1.95 6.78
C VAL A 56 11.27 1.95 6.01
N ARG A 57 11.37 1.13 4.95
CA ARG A 57 12.57 1.06 4.13
C ARG A 57 12.67 2.27 3.19
N PRO A 58 13.88 2.64 2.70
CA PRO A 58 14.05 3.80 1.81
C PRO A 58 13.22 3.72 0.52
N ASP A 59 13.11 2.54 -0.09
CA ASP A 59 12.29 2.29 -1.29
C ASP A 59 10.80 2.50 -1.03
N GLN A 60 10.31 2.05 0.13
CA GLN A 60 8.93 2.27 0.57
C GLN A 60 8.63 3.75 0.80
N LYS A 61 9.55 4.48 1.46
CA LYS A 61 9.44 5.93 1.67
C LYS A 61 9.35 6.67 0.34
N HIS A 62 10.23 6.33 -0.60
CA HIS A 62 10.24 6.93 -1.94
C HIS A 62 8.94 6.65 -2.70
N PHE A 63 8.43 5.41 -2.65
CA PHE A 63 7.16 5.06 -3.28
C PHE A 63 5.99 5.89 -2.72
N ILE A 64 5.87 5.96 -1.39
CA ILE A 64 4.83 6.76 -0.71
C ILE A 64 4.92 8.23 -1.12
N GLU A 65 6.12 8.83 -1.07
CA GLU A 65 6.33 10.23 -1.45
C GLU A 65 5.92 10.48 -2.91
N MET A 66 6.21 9.55 -3.83
CA MET A 66 5.80 9.67 -5.23
C MET A 66 4.28 9.56 -5.41
N MET A 67 3.61 8.67 -4.68
CA MET A 67 2.16 8.55 -4.74
C MET A 67 1.47 9.82 -4.22
N GLN A 68 1.92 10.34 -3.08
CA GLN A 68 1.42 11.61 -2.51
C GLN A 68 1.61 12.78 -3.49
N LYS A 69 2.81 12.90 -4.07
CA LYS A 69 3.13 13.96 -5.04
C LYS A 69 2.23 13.94 -6.28
N ASN A 70 1.71 12.78 -6.66
CA ASN A 70 0.82 12.61 -7.81
C ASN A 70 -0.66 12.56 -7.42
N GLY A 71 -1.02 12.98 -6.21
CA GLY A 71 -2.40 13.16 -5.79
C GLY A 71 -3.10 11.91 -5.26
N ALA A 72 -2.39 10.79 -5.08
CA ALA A 72 -2.92 9.64 -4.36
C ALA A 72 -2.79 9.84 -2.84
N ILE A 73 -3.69 9.22 -2.09
CA ILE A 73 -3.56 9.08 -0.65
C ILE A 73 -2.46 8.03 -0.39
N ALA A 74 -1.38 8.35 0.29
CA ALA A 74 -0.43 7.31 0.67
C ALA A 74 0.20 7.56 2.03
N GLY A 75 0.52 6.48 2.73
CA GLY A 75 1.05 6.58 4.09
C GLY A 75 1.45 5.24 4.69
N VAL A 76 1.91 5.31 5.92
CA VAL A 76 2.20 4.15 6.75
C VAL A 76 1.10 4.05 7.79
N ALA A 77 0.54 2.85 7.97
CA ALA A 77 -0.40 2.59 9.06
C ALA A 77 0.19 1.55 10.02
N ARG A 78 0.06 1.83 11.31
CA ARG A 78 0.49 0.95 12.41
C ARG A 78 -0.66 0.30 13.17
N SER A 79 -1.89 0.67 12.84
CA SER A 79 -3.11 0.05 13.32
C SER A 79 -4.21 0.09 12.25
N ALA A 80 -5.34 -0.57 12.53
CA ALA A 80 -6.50 -0.52 11.64
C ALA A 80 -7.12 0.89 11.61
N GLU A 81 -7.11 1.58 12.74
CA GLU A 81 -7.63 2.93 12.92
C GLU A 81 -6.84 3.93 12.08
N GLU A 82 -5.50 3.89 12.11
CA GLU A 82 -4.66 4.73 11.24
C GLU A 82 -4.91 4.46 9.75
N ALA A 83 -5.14 3.21 9.38
CA ALA A 83 -5.45 2.84 7.99
C ALA A 83 -6.81 3.40 7.53
N ILE A 84 -7.81 3.40 8.43
CA ILE A 84 -9.12 4.01 8.16
C ILE A 84 -8.97 5.53 8.05
N GLU A 85 -8.25 6.16 8.98
CA GLU A 85 -8.02 7.60 8.98
C GLU A 85 -7.42 8.08 7.65
N LEU A 86 -6.36 7.41 7.18
CA LEU A 86 -5.72 7.73 5.89
C LEU A 86 -6.71 7.80 4.73
N VAL A 87 -7.69 6.89 4.67
CA VAL A 87 -8.66 6.83 3.56
C VAL A 87 -9.94 7.62 3.81
N THR A 88 -10.12 8.20 4.99
CA THR A 88 -11.31 9.02 5.31
C THR A 88 -11.03 10.51 5.41
N VAL A 89 -9.77 10.94 5.54
CA VAL A 89 -9.40 12.36 5.58
C VAL A 89 -9.64 13.02 4.23
N ASP A 90 -10.30 14.17 4.24
CA ASP A 90 -10.42 15.02 3.06
C ASP A 90 -9.06 15.67 2.74
N VAL A 91 -8.56 15.43 1.53
CA VAL A 91 -7.25 15.86 1.01
C VAL A 91 -7.39 16.57 -0.31
#